data_AF-A0AAV3K8C9-F1
#
_entry.id   AF-A0AAV3K8C9-F1
#
_cell.length_a   1.000
_cell.length_b   1.000
_cell.length_c   1.000
_cell.angle_alpha   90.00
_cell.angle_beta   90.00
_cell.angle_gamma   90.00
#
_symmetry.space_group_name_H-M   'P 1'
#
loop_
_entity.id
_entity.type
_entity.pdbx_description
1 polymer ?
#
loop_
_entity_poly.entity_id
_entity_poly.type
_entity_poly.pdbx_seq_one_letter_code
_entity_poly.pdbx_strand_id
1 'polypeptide(L)'
;MTRPSWLLSVTPLDRVLLSALLSMLISGCTLLAGKPVPPPPLAEQAVEVSREQSYLLEKTGSVSVDVRGSLDDAVREIQRQANARGMPYYRVVSLTEDEHVRRDSWRGYAIFYRLPPTAAHP
;
A
#
# COMPACT_ATOMS: atom_id res chain seq x y z
N MET A 1 -35.51 41.63 13.92
CA MET A 1 -34.47 40.59 13.81
C MET A 1 -35.09 39.24 14.15
N THR A 2 -35.60 38.56 13.12
CA THR A 2 -36.29 37.27 13.20
C THR A 2 -35.25 36.15 13.23
N ARG A 3 -35.27 35.31 14.27
CA ARG A 3 -34.47 34.08 14.33
C ARG A 3 -35.18 32.99 13.52
N PRO A 4 -34.57 32.40 12.48
CA PRO A 4 -35.19 31.33 11.73
C PRO A 4 -35.08 30.03 12.56
N SER A 5 -36.19 29.60 13.15
CA SER A 5 -36.32 28.35 13.90
C SER A 5 -36.48 27.11 13.00
N TRP A 6 -35.79 27.08 11.86
CA TRP A 6 -35.90 26.03 10.83
C TRP A 6 -34.72 25.05 10.84
N LEU A 7 -34.13 24.82 12.00
CA LEU A 7 -33.15 23.76 12.18
C LEU A 7 -33.75 22.73 13.11
N LEU A 8 -33.94 21.51 12.58
CA LEU A 8 -34.07 20.26 13.32
C LEU A 8 -35.50 19.84 13.75
N SER A 9 -36.39 19.63 12.79
CA SER A 9 -37.35 18.50 12.93
C SER A 9 -36.78 17.27 12.22
N VAL A 10 -35.58 16.83 12.64
CA VAL A 10 -35.07 15.52 12.20
C VAL A 10 -35.90 14.49 12.95
N THR A 11 -36.77 13.78 12.25
CA THR A 11 -37.61 12.78 12.89
C THR A 11 -36.73 11.64 13.42
N PRO A 12 -37.14 10.94 14.50
CA PRO A 12 -36.38 9.79 15.00
C PRO A 12 -36.19 8.71 13.92
N LEU A 13 -37.12 8.62 12.95
CA LEU A 13 -37.03 7.75 11.79
C LEU A 13 -35.87 8.16 10.85
N ASP A 14 -35.71 9.45 10.56
CA ASP A 14 -34.60 9.95 9.72
C ASP A 14 -33.23 9.67 10.34
N ARG A 15 -33.11 9.78 11.67
CA ARG A 15 -31.86 9.45 12.39
C ARG A 15 -31.54 7.96 12.29
N VAL A 16 -32.54 7.09 12.43
CA VAL A 16 -32.36 5.63 12.32
C VAL A 16 -31.97 5.26 10.87
N LEU A 17 -32.64 5.84 9.87
CA LEU A 17 -32.35 5.59 8.46
C LEU A 17 -30.94 6.05 8.08
N LEU A 18 -30.53 7.23 8.53
CA LEU A 18 -29.17 7.76 8.32
C LEU A 18 -28.11 6.86 8.97
N SER A 19 -28.37 6.39 10.20
CA SER A 19 -27.45 5.49 10.93
C SER A 19 -27.34 4.13 10.25
N ALA A 20 -28.44 3.60 9.73
CA ALA A 20 -28.47 2.34 8.99
C ALA A 20 -27.72 2.45 7.65
N LEU A 21 -27.95 3.53 6.89
CA LEU A 21 -27.21 3.80 5.65
C LEU A 21 -25.71 3.92 5.91
N LEU A 22 -25.32 4.67 6.95
CA LEU A 22 -23.92 4.85 7.32
C LEU A 22 -23.26 3.51 7.71
N SER A 23 -23.97 2.68 8.48
CA SER A 23 -23.50 1.34 8.87
C SER A 23 -23.31 0.43 7.66
N MET A 24 -24.23 0.50 6.68
CA MET A 24 -24.15 -0.29 5.44
C MET A 24 -22.99 0.16 4.55
N LEU A 25 -22.75 1.47 4.45
CA LEU A 25 -21.62 2.06 3.73
C LEU A 25 -20.28 1.67 4.34
N ILE A 26 -20.16 1.64 5.67
CA ILE A 26 -18.90 1.28 6.37
C ILE A 26 -18.64 -0.23 6.32
N SER A 27 -19.68 -1.08 6.36
CA SER A 27 -19.54 -2.54 6.28
C SER A 27 -18.85 -2.99 4.99
N GLY A 28 -19.15 -2.33 3.86
CA GLY A 28 -18.54 -2.61 2.56
C GLY A 28 -17.03 -2.35 2.51
N CYS A 29 -16.47 -1.49 3.36
CA CYS A 29 -15.04 -1.18 3.35
C CYS A 29 -14.16 -2.37 3.77
N THR A 30 -14.68 -3.28 4.60
CA THR A 30 -13.93 -4.47 5.06
C THR A 30 -13.72 -5.49 3.95
N LEU A 31 -14.62 -5.57 2.97
CA LEU A 31 -14.51 -6.48 1.82
C LEU A 31 -13.38 -6.10 0.85
N LEU A 32 -12.97 -4.83 0.83
CA LEU A 32 -11.85 -4.37 0.02
C LEU A 32 -10.48 -4.67 0.66
N ALA A 33 -10.45 -5.09 1.93
CA ALA A 33 -9.24 -5.58 2.55
C ALA A 33 -8.93 -6.97 1.96
N GLY A 34 -7.95 -7.04 1.05
CA GLY A 34 -7.49 -8.31 0.51
C GLY A 34 -7.11 -9.29 1.62
N LYS A 35 -7.54 -10.55 1.50
CA LYS A 35 -7.15 -11.61 2.44
C LYS A 35 -5.62 -11.79 2.42
N PRO A 36 -4.97 -12.07 3.56
CA PRO A 36 -3.55 -12.44 3.56
C PRO A 36 -3.31 -13.63 2.64
N VAL A 37 -2.29 -13.51 1.78
CA VAL A 37 -1.85 -14.57 0.85
C VAL A 37 -0.40 -14.93 1.21
N PRO A 38 -0.02 -16.22 1.23
CA PRO A 38 1.37 -16.61 1.47
C PRO A 38 2.33 -15.91 0.50
N PRO A 39 3.50 -15.45 0.98
CA PRO A 39 4.51 -14.89 0.10
C PRO A 39 5.04 -15.94 -0.88
N PRO A 40 5.58 -15.54 -2.03
CA PRO A 40 6.25 -16.46 -2.94
C PRO A 40 7.41 -17.17 -2.24
N PRO A 41 7.78 -18.39 -2.68
CA PRO A 41 8.98 -19.06 -2.21
C PRO A 41 10.22 -18.15 -2.34
N LEU A 42 11.17 -18.31 -1.43
CA LEU A 42 12.45 -17.61 -1.52
C LEU A 42 13.15 -17.96 -2.84
N ALA A 43 13.67 -16.94 -3.50
CA ALA A 43 14.45 -17.05 -4.71
C ALA A 43 15.88 -16.52 -4.48
N GLU A 44 16.76 -16.77 -5.46
CA GLU A 44 18.14 -16.26 -5.43
C GLU A 44 18.18 -14.72 -5.47
N GLN A 45 17.18 -14.11 -6.11
CA GLN A 45 17.01 -12.67 -6.18
C GLN A 45 15.76 -12.26 -5.39
N ALA A 46 15.79 -11.03 -4.86
CA ALA A 46 14.67 -10.38 -4.22
C ALA A 46 13.45 -10.39 -5.14
N VAL A 47 12.30 -10.75 -4.59
CA VAL A 47 11.05 -10.88 -5.33
C VAL A 47 10.11 -9.75 -4.95
N GLU A 48 9.43 -9.19 -5.96
CA GLU A 48 8.35 -8.24 -5.71
C GLU A 48 7.13 -8.96 -5.13
N VAL A 49 6.59 -8.44 -4.03
CA VAL A 49 5.40 -8.99 -3.39
C VAL A 49 4.20 -8.06 -3.54
N SER A 50 3.01 -8.65 -3.64
CA SER A 50 1.77 -7.90 -3.63
C SER A 50 1.48 -7.28 -2.26
N ARG A 51 0.48 -6.41 -2.19
CA ARG A 51 0.03 -5.82 -0.91
C ARG A 51 -0.46 -6.90 0.05
N GLU A 52 -1.22 -7.86 -0.46
CA GLU A 52 -1.82 -8.97 0.28
C GLU A 52 -0.76 -9.91 0.86
N GLN A 53 0.30 -10.15 0.09
CA GLN A 53 1.46 -10.95 0.54
C GLN A 53 2.28 -10.22 1.59
N SER A 54 2.37 -8.89 1.50
CA SER A 54 3.10 -8.08 2.48
C SER A 54 2.50 -8.09 3.88
N TYR A 55 1.22 -8.49 4.04
CA TYR A 55 0.58 -8.58 5.36
C TYR A 55 1.16 -9.68 6.25
N LEU A 56 1.81 -10.70 5.67
CA LEU A 56 2.44 -11.80 6.40
C LEU A 56 3.95 -11.60 6.60
N LEU A 57 4.48 -10.44 6.19
CA LEU A 57 5.90 -10.16 6.21
C LEU A 57 6.24 -9.04 7.19
N GLU A 58 7.44 -9.10 7.75
CA GLU A 58 7.97 -8.03 8.58
C GLU A 58 8.61 -6.95 7.71
N LYS A 59 8.20 -5.70 7.91
CA LYS A 59 8.80 -4.54 7.25
C LYS A 59 10.16 -4.22 7.87
N THR A 60 11.21 -4.21 7.06
CA THR A 60 12.60 -4.04 7.55
C THR A 60 13.25 -2.73 7.11
N GLY A 61 12.71 -2.07 6.08
CA GLY A 61 13.26 -0.81 5.59
C GLY A 61 12.56 -0.30 4.35
N SER A 62 13.14 0.73 3.73
CA SER A 62 12.66 1.30 2.47
C SER A 62 13.81 1.85 1.63
N VAL A 63 13.49 2.17 0.39
CA VAL A 63 14.40 2.79 -0.56
C VAL A 63 13.62 3.76 -1.45
N SER A 64 14.26 4.87 -1.79
CA SER A 64 13.86 5.72 -2.90
C SER A 64 14.95 5.66 -3.97
N VAL A 65 14.55 5.56 -5.23
CA VAL A 65 15.45 5.56 -6.38
C VAL A 65 15.06 6.68 -7.33
N ASP A 66 16.05 7.23 -8.02
CA ASP A 66 15.88 8.18 -9.10
C ASP A 66 16.73 7.68 -10.26
N VAL A 67 16.08 7.28 -11.36
CA VAL A 67 16.73 6.60 -12.48
C VAL A 67 16.37 7.31 -13.76
N ARG A 68 17.39 7.64 -14.57
CA ARG A 68 17.17 8.10 -15.94
C ARG A 68 16.91 6.89 -16.84
N GLY A 69 15.82 6.90 -17.60
CA GLY A 69 15.42 5.79 -18.45
C GLY A 69 13.93 5.50 -18.36
N SER A 70 13.59 4.23 -18.21
CA SER A 70 12.21 3.74 -18.18
C SER A 70 11.72 3.42 -16.78
N LEU A 71 10.40 3.22 -16.65
CA LEU A 71 9.78 2.68 -15.44
C LEU A 71 10.42 1.36 -15.00
N ASP A 72 10.73 0.47 -15.96
CA ASP A 72 11.34 -0.82 -15.70
C ASP A 72 12.76 -0.69 -15.12
N ASP A 73 13.50 0.36 -15.50
CA ASP A 73 14.83 0.61 -14.96
C ASP A 73 14.77 1.05 -13.50
N ALA A 74 13.75 1.81 -13.10
CA ALA A 74 13.50 2.13 -11.70
C ALA A 74 13.16 0.86 -10.89
N VAL A 75 12.32 -0.04 -11.42
CA VAL A 75 12.00 -1.32 -10.75
C VAL A 75 13.26 -2.19 -10.63
N ARG A 76 14.07 -2.28 -11.68
CA ARG A 76 15.32 -3.04 -11.68
C ARG A 76 16.33 -2.50 -10.67
N GLU A 77 16.43 -1.18 -10.53
CA GLU A 77 17.30 -0.55 -9.54
C GLU A 77 16.82 -0.82 -8.10
N ILE A 78 15.50 -0.82 -7.86
CA ILE A 78 14.93 -1.23 -6.57
C ILE A 78 15.29 -2.68 -6.26
N GLN A 79 15.11 -3.60 -7.20
CA GLN A 79 15.46 -5.01 -7.03
C GLN A 79 16.98 -5.18 -6.77
N ARG A 80 17.82 -4.46 -7.51
CA ARG A 80 19.28 -4.46 -7.31
C ARG A 80 19.66 -4.02 -5.90
N GLN A 81 19.02 -2.97 -5.38
CA GLN A 81 19.26 -2.51 -4.00
C GLN A 81 18.71 -3.48 -2.95
N ALA A 82 17.58 -4.14 -3.21
CA ALA A 82 17.07 -5.20 -2.35
C ALA A 82 18.08 -6.36 -2.27
N ASN A 83 18.58 -6.82 -3.42
CA ASN A 83 19.60 -7.87 -3.52
C ASN A 83 20.89 -7.49 -2.78
N ALA A 84 21.40 -6.27 -3.01
CA ALA A 84 22.63 -5.79 -2.38
C ALA A 84 22.54 -5.72 -0.85
N ARG A 85 21.33 -5.57 -0.31
CA ARG A 85 21.07 -5.54 1.14
C ARG A 85 20.68 -6.91 1.70
N GLY A 86 20.56 -7.95 0.86
CA GLY A 86 20.09 -9.27 1.26
C GLY A 86 18.62 -9.27 1.69
N MET A 87 17.78 -8.46 1.05
CA MET A 87 16.33 -8.48 1.27
C MET A 87 15.70 -9.54 0.38
N PRO A 88 14.96 -10.51 0.93
CA PRO A 88 14.29 -11.53 0.13
C PRO A 88 13.08 -10.97 -0.63
N TYR A 89 12.45 -9.92 -0.10
CA TYR A 89 11.20 -9.39 -0.64
C TYR A 89 11.22 -7.85 -0.66
N TYR A 90 10.59 -7.28 -1.68
CA TYR A 90 10.31 -5.85 -1.76
C TYR A 90 8.91 -5.61 -2.31
N ARG A 91 8.37 -4.42 -2.07
CA ARG A 91 7.13 -3.97 -2.70
C ARG A 91 7.30 -2.56 -3.20
N VAL A 92 7.05 -2.34 -4.49
CA VAL A 92 7.01 -1.01 -5.05
C VAL A 92 5.71 -0.32 -4.61
N VAL A 93 5.85 0.87 -4.04
CA VAL A 93 4.74 1.65 -3.49
C VAL A 93 4.38 2.81 -4.42
N SER A 94 5.38 3.40 -5.07
CA SER A 94 5.16 4.43 -6.09
C SER A 94 6.23 4.37 -7.16
N LEU A 95 5.81 4.62 -8.40
CA LEU A 95 6.65 4.91 -9.55
C LEU A 95 6.05 6.15 -10.22
N THR A 96 6.84 7.20 -10.41
CA THR A 96 6.37 8.45 -10.98
C THR A 96 7.44 9.03 -11.88
N GLU A 97 7.05 9.44 -13.07
CA GLU A 97 7.93 10.17 -13.98
C GLU A 97 8.20 11.56 -13.40
N ASP A 98 9.47 11.96 -13.35
CA ASP A 98 9.87 13.26 -12.83
C ASP A 98 9.74 14.34 -13.91
N GLU A 99 8.50 14.74 -14.20
CA GLU A 99 8.18 15.70 -15.26
C GLU A 99 8.77 17.09 -15.01
N HIS A 100 9.02 17.44 -13.74
CA HIS A 100 9.39 18.80 -13.33
C HIS A 100 10.90 19.05 -13.33
N VAL A 101 11.73 18.01 -13.12
CA VAL A 101 13.19 18.17 -12.98
C VAL A 101 13.93 17.66 -14.21
N ARG A 102 13.58 16.49 -14.74
CA ARG A 102 14.18 15.92 -15.95
C ARG A 102 13.20 14.99 -16.66
N ARG A 103 12.79 15.37 -17.88
CA ARG A 103 12.15 14.43 -18.82
C ARG A 103 13.03 13.17 -18.96
N ASP A 104 12.39 12.01 -19.05
CA ASP A 104 13.03 10.68 -19.10
C ASP A 104 13.68 10.22 -17.78
N SER A 105 13.16 10.65 -16.63
CA SER A 105 13.57 10.12 -15.33
C SER A 105 12.40 9.64 -14.51
N TRP A 106 12.63 8.57 -13.74
CA TRP A 106 11.64 7.88 -12.94
C TRP A 106 12.08 7.86 -11.49
N ARG A 107 11.18 8.33 -10.63
CA ARG A 107 11.31 8.23 -9.19
C ARG A 107 10.52 7.04 -8.68
N GLY A 108 11.20 6.13 -8.00
CA GLY A 108 10.60 4.97 -7.36
C GLY A 108 10.71 5.03 -5.84
N TYR A 109 9.70 4.50 -5.14
CA TYR A 109 9.76 4.24 -3.71
C TYR A 109 9.28 2.82 -3.43
N ALA A 110 10.04 2.09 -2.62
CA ALA A 110 9.73 0.72 -2.24
C ALA A 110 10.01 0.45 -0.76
N ILE A 111 9.32 -0.56 -0.25
CA ILE A 111 9.48 -1.09 1.10
C ILE A 111 10.12 -2.48 1.00
N PHE A 112 11.05 -2.78 1.90
CA PHE A 112 11.69 -4.08 2.01
C PHE A 112 11.10 -4.89 3.15
N TYR A 113 11.08 -6.20 2.94
CA TYR A 113 10.43 -7.15 3.82
C TYR A 113 11.28 -8.40 4.06
N ARG A 114 11.03 -9.05 5.20
CA ARG A 114 11.56 -10.38 5.55
C ARG A 114 10.44 -11.26 6.12
N LEU A 115 10.70 -12.56 6.17
CA LEU A 115 9.85 -13.47 6.94
C LEU A 115 9.91 -13.08 8.43
N PRO A 116 8.78 -13.06 9.15
CA PRO A 116 8.78 -12.79 10.58
C PRO A 116 9.55 -13.90 11.33
N PRO A 117 10.18 -13.59 12.48
CA PRO A 117 11.02 -14.53 13.22
C PRO A 117 10.30 -15.85 13.57
N THR A 118 9.01 -15.78 13.86
CA THR A 118 8.17 -16.94 14.21
C THR A 118 7.90 -17.87 13.03
N ALA A 119 8.04 -17.40 11.79
CA ALA A 119 7.90 -18.20 10.57
C ALA A 119 9.22 -18.85 10.13
N ALA A 120 10.34 -18.57 10.81
CA ALA A 120 11.66 -19.10 10.48
C ALA A 120 12.02 -20.41 11.22
N HIS A 121 11.14 -20.91 12.10
CA HIS A 121 11.34 -22.18 12.81
C HIS A 121 10.33 -23.24 12.32
N PRO A 122 10.81 -24.38 11.79
CA PRO A 122 9.97 -25.53 11.42
C PRO A 122 9.43 -26.29 12.64
#